data_AF-G1VD27-F1
#
_entry.id   AF-G1VD27-F1
#
_cell.length_a   1.000
_cell.length_b   1.000
_cell.length_c   1.000
_cell.angle_alpha   90.00
_cell.angle_beta   90.00
_cell.angle_gamma   90.00
#
_symmetry.space_group_name_H-M   'P 1'
#
loop_
_entity.id
_entity.type
_entity.pdbx_description
1 polymer ?
#
loop_
_entity_poly.entity_id
_entity_poly.type
_entity_poly.pdbx_seq_one_letter_code
_entity_poly.pdbx_strand_id
1 'polypeptide(L)' 'MYKQLTSEQRYTISVLLQNRTKQKDIAKAINVSASTVSREIRRNSGVRRHYNWETAQANAVQTRRKKARQS' A
#
# COMPACT_ATOMS: atom_id res chain seq x y z
N MET A 1 1.27 -9.88 15.27
CA MET A 1 1.91 -8.56 15.01
C MET A 1 1.51 -8.08 13.61
N TYR A 2 0.85 -6.92 13.48
CA TYR A 2 0.45 -6.40 12.16
C TYR A 2 1.68 -5.82 11.44
N LYS A 3 2.11 -6.47 10.35
CA LYS A 3 3.24 -5.99 9.54
C LYS A 3 2.74 -4.92 8.57
N GLN A 4 3.24 -3.69 8.74
CA GLN A 4 2.98 -2.60 7.81
C GLN A 4 3.75 -2.84 6.52
N LEU A 5 3.19 -2.41 5.39
CA LEU A 5 3.93 -2.38 4.13
C LEU A 5 5.07 -1.37 4.21
N THR A 6 6.26 -1.79 3.77
CA THR A 6 7.43 -0.92 3.63
C THR A 6 7.27 0.03 2.44
N SER A 7 8.10 1.07 2.38
CA SER A 7 8.18 1.98 1.22
C SER A 7 8.49 1.21 -0.06
N GLU A 8 9.44 0.28 -0.02
CA GLU A 8 9.81 -0.59 -1.14
C GLU A 8 8.62 -1.42 -1.64
N GLN A 9 7.85 -2.02 -0.73
CA GLN A 9 6.67 -2.79 -1.12
C GLN A 9 5.60 -1.90 -1.77
N ARG A 10 5.40 -0.67 -1.27
CA ARG A 10 4.47 0.31 -1.89
C ARG A 10 4.96 0.75 -3.28
N TYR A 11 6.26 0.98 -3.42
CA TYR A 11 6.88 1.29 -4.70
C TYR A 11 6.67 0.15 -5.71
N THR A 12 6.95 -1.10 -5.31
CA THR A 12 6.72 -2.29 -6.14
C THR A 12 5.25 -2.45 -6.54
N ILE A 13 4.31 -2.18 -5.63
CA ILE A 13 2.87 -2.16 -5.97
C ILE A 13 2.60 -1.12 -7.07
N SER A 14 3.16 0.09 -6.96
CA SER A 14 2.96 1.14 -7.98
C SER A 14 3.49 0.74 -9.35
N VAL A 15 4.73 0.26 -9.42
CA VAL A 15 5.37 -0.17 -10.69
C VAL A 15 4.59 -1.31 -11.33
N LEU A 16 4.24 -2.35 -10.55
CA LEU A 16 3.55 -3.52 -11.10
C LEU A 16 2.10 -3.21 -11.51
N LEU A 17 1.42 -2.28 -10.84
CA LEU A 17 0.11 -1.79 -11.26
C LEU A 17 0.17 -1.02 -12.59
N GLN A 18 1.20 -0.20 -12.80
CA GLN A 18 1.44 0.48 -14.09
C GLN A 18 1.64 -0.53 -15.22
N ASN A 19 2.33 -1.64 -14.93
CA ASN A 19 2.51 -2.76 -15.84
C ASN A 19 1.27 -3.68 -15.96
N ARG A 20 0.10 -3.26 -15.45
CA ARG A 20 -1.18 -4.01 -15.48
C ARG A 20 -1.10 -5.40 -14.85
N THR A 21 -0.16 -5.61 -13.91
CA THR A 21 -0.02 -6.88 -13.19
C THR A 21 -1.22 -7.08 -12.26
N LYS A 22 -1.74 -8.30 -12.19
CA LYS A 22 -2.88 -8.62 -11.31
C LYS A 22 -2.46 -8.53 -9.85
N GLN A 23 -3.33 -8.00 -8.99
CA GLN A 23 -3.04 -7.83 -7.55
C GLN A 23 -2.60 -9.12 -6.85
N LYS A 24 -3.12 -10.28 -7.28
CA LYS A 24 -2.72 -11.59 -6.76
C LYS A 24 -1.24 -11.92 -7.02
N ASP A 25 -0.72 -11.50 -8.17
CA ASP A 25 0.65 -11.78 -8.60
C ASP A 25 1.61 -10.76 -7.97
N ILE A 26 1.15 -9.50 -7.81
CA ILE A 26 1.83 -8.49 -6.98
C ILE A 26 2.00 -9.01 -5.55
N ALA A 27 0.93 -9.52 -4.94
CA ALA A 27 0.95 -10.03 -3.57
C ALA A 27 1.98 -11.17 -3.40
N LYS A 28 2.08 -12.08 -4.37
CA LYS A 28 3.12 -13.11 -4.41
C LYS A 28 4.52 -12.49 -4.52
N ALA A 29 4.71 -11.53 -5.42
CA ALA A 29 6.01 -10.90 -5.67
C ALA A 29 6.59 -10.18 -4.43
N ILE A 30 5.75 -9.54 -3.62
CA ILE A 30 6.18 -8.86 -2.38
C ILE A 30 5.98 -9.69 -1.10
N ASN A 31 5.63 -10.97 -1.26
CA ASN A 31 5.36 -11.94 -0.17
C ASN A 31 4.37 -11.42 0.89
N VAL A 32 3.21 -10.93 0.45
CA VAL A 32 2.11 -10.53 1.33
C VAL A 32 0.79 -11.15 0.88
N SER A 33 -0.24 -11.09 1.73
CA SER A 33 -1.57 -11.56 1.33
C SER A 33 -2.19 -10.66 0.26
N ALA A 34 -2.97 -11.26 -0.66
CA ALA A 34 -3.76 -10.50 -1.64
C ALA A 34 -4.72 -9.50 -0.96
N SER A 35 -5.25 -9.86 0.22
CA SER A 35 -6.08 -8.96 1.03
C SER A 35 -5.32 -7.74 1.57
N THR A 36 -4.00 -7.84 1.74
CA THR A 36 -3.14 -6.70 2.14
C THR A 36 -2.99 -5.73 0.98
N VAL A 37 -2.65 -6.24 -0.21
CA VAL A 37 -2.55 -5.42 -1.44
C VAL A 37 -3.89 -4.76 -1.77
N SER A 38 -5.00 -5.49 -1.69
CA SER A 38 -6.34 -4.94 -1.97
C SER A 38 -6.71 -3.81 -1.01
N ARG A 39 -6.49 -4.00 0.30
CA ARG A 39 -6.75 -2.95 1.32
C ARG A 39 -5.85 -1.74 1.13
N GLU A 40 -4.58 -1.97 0.80
CA GLU A 40 -3.60 -0.93 0.51
C GLU A 40 -4.06 -0.06 -0.67
N ILE A 41 -4.38 -0.69 -1.81
CA ILE A 41 -4.86 0.00 -3.00
C ILE A 41 -6.15 0.74 -2.68
N ARG A 42 -7.12 0.12 -2.01
CA ARG A 42 -8.40 0.75 -1.68
C ARG A 42 -8.24 2.00 -0.80
N ARG A 43 -7.29 1.99 0.15
CA ARG A 43 -7.05 3.13 1.05
C ARG A 43 -6.31 4.28 0.37
N ASN A 44 -5.44 3.97 -0.59
CA ASN A 44 -4.50 4.94 -1.18
C ASN A 44 -4.75 5.24 -2.66
N SER A 45 -5.79 4.67 -3.26
CA SER A 45 -6.26 5.06 -4.58
C SER A 45 -7.36 6.11 -4.43
N GLY A 46 -7.14 7.29 -5.01
CA GLY A 46 -8.15 8.35 -5.03
C GLY A 46 -9.34 8.00 -5.96
N VAL A 47 -10.27 8.96 -6.13
CA VAL A 47 -11.49 8.81 -6.95
C VAL A 47 -11.22 8.31 -8.37
N ARG A 48 -10.04 8.64 -8.94
CA ARG A 48 -9.62 8.22 -10.28
C ARG A 48 -9.02 6.81 -10.33
N ARG A 49 -8.94 6.07 -9.20
CA ARG A 49 -8.32 4.74 -9.08
C ARG A 49 -6.82 4.68 -9.42
N HIS A 50 -6.14 5.83 -9.44
CA HIS A 50 -4.69 5.90 -9.56
C HIS A 50 -4.04 5.69 -8.19
N TYR A 51 -3.18 4.68 -8.09
CA TYR A 51 -2.40 4.40 -6.89
C TYR A 51 -1.08 5.19 -6.94
N ASN A 52 -0.83 6.02 -5.90
CA ASN A 52 0.43 6.74 -5.72
C ASN A 52 1.12 6.27 -4.42
N TRP A 53 2.34 5.76 -4.55
CA TRP A 53 3.11 5.20 -3.44
C TRP A 53 3.60 6.26 -2.44
N GLU A 54 3.89 7.49 -2.89
CA GLU A 54 4.30 8.61 -2.03
C GLU A 54 3.15 9.02 -1.12
N THR A 55 1.96 9.17 -1.70
CA THR A 55 0.72 9.43 -0.95
C THR A 55 0.46 8.31 0.06
N ALA A 56 0.63 7.06 -0.36
CA ALA A 56 0.46 5.91 0.52
C ALA A 56 1.44 5.92 1.71
N GLN A 57 2.69 6.29 1.47
CA GLN A 57 3.70 6.43 2.51
C GLN A 57 3.36 7.59 3.47
N ALA A 58 2.98 8.76 2.94
CA ALA A 58 2.59 9.91 3.74
C ALA A 58 1.39 9.60 4.65
N ASN A 59 0.38 8.91 4.13
CA ASN A 59 -0.79 8.45 4.90
C ASN A 59 -0.41 7.47 6.02
N ALA A 60 0.54 6.57 5.74
CA ALA A 60 1.04 5.63 6.75
C ALA A 60 1.76 6.36 7.90
N VAL A 61 2.61 7.34 7.57
CA VAL A 61 3.31 8.19 8.55
C VAL A 61 2.31 9.00 9.39
N GLN A 62 1.32 9.63 8.74
CA GLN A 62 0.30 10.41 9.45
C GLN A 62 -0.52 9.54 10.41
N THR A 63 -0.90 8.34 9.98
CA THR A 63 -1.64 7.39 10.82
C THR A 63 -0.81 6.97 12.05
N ARG A 64 0.50 6.73 11.87
CA ARG A 64 1.40 6.42 12.99
C ARG A 64 1.48 7.57 13.99
N ARG A 65 1.60 8.81 13.51
CA ARG A 65 1.63 10.02 14.35
C ARG A 65 0.33 10.21 15.14
N LYS A 66 -0.83 9.96 14.51
CA LYS A 66 -2.14 10.05 15.19
C LYS A 66 -2.25 9.02 16.31
N LYS A 67 -1.84 7.77 16.07
CA LYS A 67 -1.85 6.72 17.11
C LYS A 67 -0.94 7.06 18.29
N ALA A 68 0.26 7.57 18.04
CA ALA A 68 1.20 7.98 19.09
C ALA A 68 0.72 9.17 19.93
N ARG A 69 -0.22 9.98 19.43
CA ARG A 69 -0.86 11.08 20.17
C ARG A 69 -2.05 10.63 21.02
N GLN A 70 -2.56 9.42 20.80
CA GLN A 70 -3.74 8.86 21.47
C GLN A 70 -3.38 7.77 22.50
N SER A 71 -2.09 7.46 22.61
CA SER A 71 -1.49 6.53 23.57
C SER A 71 -0.77 7.30 24.66
#